data_AF-A0A9P3NUP0-F1
#
_entry.id   AF-A0A9P3NUP0-F1
#
_cell.length_a   1.000
_cell.length_b   1.000
_cell.length_c   1.000
_cell.angle_alpha   90.00
_cell.angle_beta   90.00
_cell.angle_gamma   90.00
#
_symmetry.space_group_name_H-M   'P 1'
#
loop_
_entity.id
_entity.type
_entity.pdbx_description
1 polymer ?
#
loop_
_entity_poly.entity_id
_entity_poly.type
_entity_poly.pdbx_seq_one_letter_code
_entity_poly.pdbx_strand_id
1 'polypeptide(L)'
;MSSEKCFSTEDAARLGKAWSEKEVRRAIAELAKNKSPGVDGLPKELLELHWDLLGGQIMGLINGFTRTTELSAEVTMAVTIQLHKKGPLDKLQNYRPISLLNTSYKVIAKVMVNMLKMRLHKVISEGHHDFLPRRHLADAVALVADAIDTAKNGSENWLLLLVDFQKAYDTIARPYLFAVLQRMGFPKIYVRWVEGLPRDATMRVCTNGWLGERVAVQVGVRQGCPLAPYLFLCAMEPLCQEVKRRHLGIGEKRAGRLAYLGYADDTKLLLRGKHLLEQTVGVLQEFGQISGLRTNYDN
;
A
#
# COMPACT_ATOMS: atom_id res chain seq x y z
N MET A 1 18.52 -2.15 -21.72
CA MET A 1 18.05 -3.19 -20.79
C MET A 1 18.00 -2.57 -19.41
N SER A 2 16.82 -2.14 -18.94
CA SER A 2 16.70 -1.60 -17.58
C SER A 2 16.89 -2.75 -16.60
N SER A 3 17.85 -2.65 -15.68
CA SER A 3 18.06 -3.66 -14.64
C SER A 3 16.77 -3.82 -13.84
N GLU A 4 16.20 -5.02 -13.83
CA GLU A 4 15.04 -5.32 -13.02
C GLU A 4 15.34 -4.99 -11.56
N LYS A 5 14.53 -4.09 -10.98
CA LYS A 5 14.66 -3.70 -9.59
C LYS A 5 14.19 -4.84 -8.69
N CYS A 6 15.15 -5.64 -8.26
CA CYS A 6 14.94 -6.83 -7.47
C CYS A 6 15.77 -6.73 -6.19
N PHE A 7 15.30 -7.33 -5.09
CA PHE A 7 16.11 -7.41 -3.88
C PHE A 7 17.37 -8.24 -4.12
N SER A 8 18.48 -7.81 -3.51
CA SER A 8 19.67 -8.65 -3.42
C SER A 8 19.37 -9.88 -2.54
N THR A 9 20.15 -10.95 -2.73
CA THR A 9 20.04 -12.16 -1.91
C THR A 9 20.14 -11.85 -0.41
N GLU A 10 21.01 -10.92 -0.03
CA GLU A 10 21.17 -10.49 1.36
C GLU A 10 19.92 -9.77 1.90
N ASP A 11 19.37 -8.82 1.13
CA ASP A 11 18.16 -8.10 1.53
C ASP A 11 16.96 -9.05 1.63
N ALA A 12 16.81 -9.97 0.68
CA ALA A 12 15.77 -10.99 0.69
C ALA A 12 15.91 -11.93 1.89
N ALA A 13 17.12 -12.40 2.22
CA ALA A 13 17.35 -13.26 3.38
C ALA A 13 16.94 -12.58 4.70
N ARG A 14 17.15 -11.26 4.81
CA ARG A 14 16.76 -10.49 6.00
C ARG A 14 15.24 -10.32 6.12
N LEU A 15 14.51 -10.25 5.01
CA LEU A 15 13.03 -10.19 5.01
C LEU A 15 12.40 -11.51 5.45
N GLY A 16 13.08 -12.65 5.29
CA GLY A 16 12.54 -13.98 5.59
C GLY A 16 12.85 -14.52 6.99
N LYS A 17 13.38 -13.71 7.91
CA LYS A 17 13.74 -14.16 9.26
C LYS A 17 12.54 -14.20 10.20
N ALA A 18 12.54 -15.17 11.12
CA ALA A 18 11.60 -15.21 12.25
C ALA A 18 11.76 -13.97 13.14
N TRP A 19 10.68 -13.60 13.83
CA TRP A 19 10.61 -12.34 14.57
C TRP A 19 10.90 -12.55 16.04
N SER A 20 11.82 -11.76 16.57
CA SER A 20 12.14 -11.75 18.00
C SER A 20 11.12 -10.97 18.81
N GLU A 21 11.01 -11.27 20.10
CA GLU A 21 10.18 -10.50 21.04
C GLU A 21 10.53 -9.01 21.01
N LYS A 22 11.82 -8.67 20.93
CA LYS A 22 12.29 -7.29 20.82
C LYS A 22 11.71 -6.57 19.60
N GLU A 23 11.62 -7.25 18.46
CA GLU A 23 11.04 -6.69 17.24
C GLU A 23 9.53 -6.51 17.35
N VAL A 24 8.85 -7.42 18.03
CA VAL A 24 7.41 -7.34 18.32
C VAL A 24 7.13 -6.18 19.25
N ARG A 25 7.86 -6.05 20.36
CA ARG A 25 7.72 -4.91 21.30
C ARG A 25 8.00 -3.57 20.62
N ARG A 26 9.02 -3.52 19.76
CA ARG A 26 9.27 -2.32 18.92
C ARG A 26 8.09 -2.02 18.00
N ALA A 27 7.51 -3.04 17.36
CA ALA A 27 6.35 -2.84 16.49
C ALA A 27 5.15 -2.28 17.27
N ILE A 28 4.88 -2.77 18.48
CA ILE A 28 3.84 -2.24 19.37
C ILE A 28 4.12 -0.76 19.70
N ALA A 29 5.34 -0.44 20.12
CA ALA A 29 5.74 0.92 20.45
C ALA A 29 5.54 1.90 19.29
N GLU A 30 5.86 1.48 18.06
CA GLU A 30 5.73 2.27 16.84
C GLU A 30 4.31 2.31 16.24
N LEU A 31 3.35 1.53 16.75
CA LEU A 31 1.94 1.71 16.39
C LEU A 31 1.44 3.05 16.95
N ALA A 32 0.50 3.68 16.25
CA ALA A 32 -0.06 4.96 16.70
C ALA A 32 -0.86 4.78 18.00
N LYS A 33 -0.71 5.72 18.93
CA LYS A 33 -1.48 5.77 20.19
C LYS A 33 -2.91 6.22 19.96
N ASN A 34 -3.79 5.93 20.92
CA ASN A 34 -5.20 6.36 20.95
C ASN A 34 -5.97 5.95 19.69
N LYS A 35 -5.72 4.74 19.19
CA LYS A 35 -6.45 4.17 18.06
C LYS A 35 -7.48 3.17 18.55
N SER A 36 -8.65 3.17 17.91
CA SER A 36 -9.69 2.21 18.20
C SER A 36 -9.20 0.78 17.92
N PRO A 37 -9.42 -0.15 18.86
CA PRO A 37 -9.13 -1.56 18.67
C PRO A 37 -10.10 -2.20 17.69
N GLY A 38 -9.86 -3.47 17.35
CA GLY A 38 -10.80 -4.27 16.58
C GLY A 38 -11.90 -4.85 17.48
N VAL A 39 -12.45 -5.99 17.07
CA VAL A 39 -13.55 -6.66 17.80
C VAL A 39 -13.16 -7.18 19.17
N ASP A 40 -11.87 -7.44 19.38
CA ASP A 40 -11.31 -7.90 20.65
C ASP A 40 -11.27 -6.81 21.74
N GLY A 41 -11.44 -5.54 21.35
CA GLY A 41 -11.40 -4.42 22.29
C GLY A 41 -10.02 -4.15 22.88
N LEU A 42 -8.95 -4.78 22.38
CA LEU A 42 -7.61 -4.67 22.95
C LEU A 42 -6.80 -3.55 22.28
N PRO A 43 -6.58 -2.39 22.93
CA PRO A 43 -5.74 -1.34 22.37
C PRO A 43 -4.25 -1.67 22.55
N LYS A 44 -3.37 -0.96 21.84
CA LYS A 44 -1.92 -1.22 21.94
C LYS A 44 -1.36 -0.87 23.32
N GLU A 45 -1.95 0.12 23.99
CA GLU A 45 -1.55 0.63 25.29
C GLU A 45 -1.68 -0.47 26.35
N LEU A 46 -2.69 -1.34 26.23
CA LEU A 46 -2.86 -2.48 27.11
C LEU A 46 -1.73 -3.51 26.92
N LEU A 47 -1.32 -3.75 25.67
CA LEU A 47 -0.19 -4.63 25.36
C LEU A 47 1.14 -4.07 25.88
N GLU A 48 1.32 -2.74 25.81
CA GLU A 48 2.51 -2.06 26.34
C GLU A 48 2.55 -2.14 27.88
N LEU A 49 1.43 -1.86 28.54
CA LEU A 49 1.35 -1.78 30.00
C LEU A 49 1.39 -3.16 30.67
N HIS A 50 0.75 -4.17 30.08
CA HIS A 50 0.62 -5.51 30.64
C HIS A 50 1.36 -6.58 29.82
N TRP A 51 2.54 -6.21 29.30
CA TRP A 51 3.35 -7.13 28.48
C TRP A 51 3.71 -8.42 29.24
N ASP A 52 4.02 -8.34 30.52
CA ASP A 52 4.39 -9.52 31.32
C ASP A 52 3.24 -10.54 31.43
N LEU A 53 1.98 -10.08 31.28
CA LEU A 53 0.79 -10.92 31.31
C LEU A 53 0.36 -11.42 29.92
N LEU A 54 0.50 -10.57 28.89
CA LEU A 54 -0.06 -10.80 27.54
C LEU A 54 1.01 -11.20 26.50
N GLY A 55 2.27 -10.95 26.79
CA GLY A 55 3.39 -11.10 25.86
C GLY A 55 3.56 -12.54 25.38
N GLY A 56 3.39 -13.52 26.28
CA GLY A 56 3.46 -14.94 25.94
C GLY A 56 2.41 -15.36 24.90
N GLN A 57 1.17 -14.90 25.04
CA GLN A 57 0.06 -15.19 24.13
C GLN A 57 0.28 -14.49 22.78
N ILE A 58 0.71 -13.23 22.80
CA ILE A 58 1.03 -12.47 21.57
C ILE A 58 2.19 -13.13 20.82
N MET A 59 3.25 -13.52 21.50
CA MET A 59 4.37 -14.24 20.90
C MET A 59 3.96 -15.62 20.40
N GLY A 60 3.09 -16.33 21.12
CA GLY A 60 2.50 -17.60 20.67
C GLY A 60 1.76 -17.46 19.35
N LEU A 61 0.89 -16.46 19.23
CA LEU A 61 0.16 -16.14 17.99
C LEU A 61 1.13 -15.82 16.85
N ILE A 62 2.10 -14.94 17.09
CA ILE A 62 3.09 -14.51 16.10
C ILE A 62 3.96 -15.68 15.62
N ASN A 63 4.44 -16.50 16.53
CA ASN A 63 5.24 -17.68 16.21
C ASN A 63 4.41 -18.74 15.48
N GLY A 64 3.13 -18.88 15.83
CA GLY A 64 2.17 -19.70 15.09
C GLY A 64 2.04 -19.22 13.64
N PHE A 65 1.79 -17.93 13.44
CA PHE A 65 1.64 -17.31 12.12
C PHE A 65 2.91 -17.43 11.28
N THR A 66 4.09 -17.17 11.85
CA THR A 66 5.35 -17.23 11.09
C THR A 66 5.64 -18.62 10.55
N ARG A 67 5.23 -19.68 11.26
CA ARG A 67 5.35 -21.08 10.83
C ARG A 67 4.26 -21.52 9.85
N THR A 68 3.00 -21.23 10.17
CA THR A 68 1.84 -21.79 9.47
C THR A 68 1.31 -20.90 8.36
N THR A 69 1.61 -19.60 8.40
CA THR A 69 1.00 -18.55 7.56
C THR A 69 -0.51 -18.43 7.74
N GLU A 70 -1.03 -18.82 8.91
CA GLU A 70 -2.45 -18.85 9.23
C GLU A 70 -2.77 -18.03 10.48
N LEU A 71 -3.92 -17.37 10.45
CA LEU A 71 -4.50 -16.63 11.56
C LEU A 71 -5.94 -17.09 11.74
N SER A 72 -6.43 -17.09 12.98
CA SER A 72 -7.84 -17.41 13.22
C SER A 72 -8.76 -16.34 12.63
N ALA A 73 -10.00 -16.73 12.33
CA ALA A 73 -11.02 -15.84 11.79
C ALA A 73 -11.30 -14.65 12.71
N GLU A 74 -11.12 -14.81 14.02
CA GLU A 74 -11.31 -13.77 15.04
C GLU A 74 -10.21 -12.71 14.94
N VAL A 75 -8.96 -13.13 14.77
CA VAL A 75 -7.81 -12.22 14.61
C VAL A 75 -7.90 -11.44 13.30
N THR A 76 -8.39 -12.09 12.24
CA THR A 76 -8.56 -11.45 10.93
C THR A 76 -9.90 -10.73 10.78
N MET A 77 -10.80 -10.72 11.76
CA MET A 77 -12.06 -9.97 11.64
C MET A 77 -11.83 -8.45 11.68
N ALA A 78 -12.54 -7.69 10.86
CA ALA A 78 -12.65 -6.23 10.99
C ALA A 78 -14.07 -5.79 11.35
N VAL A 79 -14.17 -4.68 12.07
CA VAL A 79 -15.41 -3.88 12.12
C VAL A 79 -15.25 -2.69 11.22
N THR A 80 -16.12 -2.56 10.22
CA THR A 80 -16.12 -1.41 9.31
C THR A 80 -17.15 -0.39 9.78
N ILE A 81 -16.69 0.80 10.14
CA ILE A 81 -17.54 1.96 10.42
C ILE A 81 -17.55 2.89 9.21
N GLN A 82 -18.65 3.62 9.00
CA GLN A 82 -18.76 4.64 7.96
C GLN A 82 -18.55 6.03 8.57
N LEU A 83 -17.50 6.73 8.16
CA LEU A 83 -17.30 8.13 8.54
C LEU A 83 -17.79 9.05 7.44
N HIS A 84 -18.68 9.98 7.78
CA HIS A 84 -19.12 11.00 6.82
C HIS A 84 -17.95 11.92 6.44
N LYS A 85 -17.74 12.13 5.14
CA LYS A 85 -16.75 13.08 4.60
C LYS A 85 -17.36 14.47 4.43
N LYS A 86 -18.34 14.60 3.52
CA LYS A 86 -18.97 15.86 3.10
C LYS A 86 -20.20 15.60 2.22
N GLY A 87 -21.08 16.57 2.06
CA GLY A 87 -22.25 16.48 1.18
C GLY A 87 -23.45 15.75 1.81
N PRO A 88 -24.51 15.47 1.03
CA PRO A 88 -25.75 14.88 1.52
C PRO A 88 -25.57 13.53 2.24
N LEU A 89 -26.31 13.32 3.33
CA LEU A 89 -26.20 12.13 4.19
C LEU A 89 -26.79 10.86 3.58
N ASP A 90 -27.62 10.99 2.54
CA ASP A 90 -28.30 9.91 1.83
C ASP A 90 -27.43 9.27 0.73
N LYS A 91 -26.26 9.83 0.43
CA LYS A 91 -25.35 9.32 -0.60
C LYS A 91 -24.20 8.51 0.01
N LEU A 92 -24.13 7.22 -0.28
CA LEU A 92 -23.09 6.32 0.24
C LEU A 92 -21.66 6.78 -0.14
N GLN A 93 -21.47 7.36 -1.32
CA GLN A 93 -20.18 7.89 -1.79
C GLN A 93 -19.61 9.03 -0.90
N ASN A 94 -20.46 9.66 -0.09
CA ASN A 94 -20.08 10.71 0.85
C ASN A 94 -19.54 10.15 2.18
N TYR A 95 -19.50 8.83 2.33
CA TYR A 95 -18.92 8.16 3.48
C TYR A 95 -17.59 7.49 3.12
N ARG A 96 -16.68 7.48 4.08
CA ARG A 96 -15.43 6.74 4.04
C ARG A 96 -15.54 5.54 4.96
N PRO A 97 -15.48 4.30 4.43
CA PRO A 97 -15.37 3.14 5.29
C PRO A 97 -14.01 3.17 6.00
N ILE A 98 -14.02 2.80 7.28
CA ILE A 98 -12.81 2.57 8.08
C ILE A 98 -12.92 1.21 8.75
N SER A 99 -11.99 0.34 8.42
CA SER A 99 -11.86 -0.99 9.01
C SER A 99 -11.03 -0.94 10.28
N LEU A 100 -11.68 -1.24 11.41
CA LEU A 100 -11.06 -1.44 12.71
C LEU A 100 -10.55 -2.87 12.79
N LEU A 101 -9.23 -3.01 12.63
CA LEU A 101 -8.53 -4.29 12.73
C LEU A 101 -8.06 -4.53 14.17
N ASN A 102 -8.04 -5.80 14.58
CA ASN A 102 -7.49 -6.21 15.87
C ASN A 102 -6.04 -5.75 16.04
N THR A 103 -5.65 -5.41 17.26
CA THR A 103 -4.31 -4.87 17.51
C THR A 103 -3.24 -5.93 17.25
N SER A 104 -3.49 -7.20 17.59
CA SER A 104 -2.59 -8.32 17.28
C SER A 104 -2.28 -8.44 15.78
N TYR A 105 -3.30 -8.32 14.93
CA TYR A 105 -3.14 -8.24 13.47
C TYR A 105 -2.26 -7.06 13.06
N LYS A 106 -2.52 -5.87 13.62
CA LYS A 106 -1.73 -4.66 13.32
C LYS A 106 -0.28 -4.82 13.77
N VAL A 107 -0.01 -5.52 14.87
CA VAL A 107 1.35 -5.81 15.34
C VAL A 107 2.10 -6.69 14.34
N ILE A 108 1.49 -7.79 13.87
CA ILE A 108 2.06 -8.67 12.83
C ILE A 108 2.41 -7.86 11.58
N ALA A 109 1.43 -7.12 11.04
CA ALA A 109 1.62 -6.27 9.88
C ALA A 109 2.74 -5.23 10.10
N LYS A 110 2.83 -4.65 11.30
CA LYS A 110 3.84 -3.65 11.64
C LYS A 110 5.24 -4.24 11.76
N VAL A 111 5.40 -5.46 12.27
CA VAL A 111 6.69 -6.17 12.22
C VAL A 111 7.13 -6.38 10.78
N MET A 112 6.22 -6.82 9.90
CA MET A 112 6.48 -6.98 8.46
C MET A 112 6.89 -5.66 7.78
N VAL A 113 6.23 -4.55 8.12
CA VAL A 113 6.60 -3.20 7.66
C VAL A 113 8.01 -2.82 8.12
N ASN A 114 8.35 -3.09 9.37
CA ASN A 114 9.64 -2.70 9.93
C ASN A 114 10.81 -3.42 9.26
N MET A 115 10.60 -4.65 8.79
CA MET A 115 11.56 -5.35 7.94
C MET A 115 11.61 -4.76 6.53
N LEU A 116 10.45 -4.42 5.95
CA LEU A 116 10.36 -3.95 4.58
C LEU A 116 10.88 -2.52 4.38
N LYS A 117 10.48 -1.58 5.24
CA LYS A 117 10.74 -0.13 5.09
C LYS A 117 12.23 0.21 4.96
N MET A 118 13.09 -0.59 5.58
CA MET A 118 14.55 -0.41 5.55
C MET A 118 15.17 -0.71 4.17
N ARG A 119 14.46 -1.43 3.30
CA ARG A 119 14.99 -1.98 2.05
C ARG A 119 14.17 -1.58 0.83
N LEU A 120 12.89 -1.25 1.02
CA LEU A 120 11.95 -0.99 -0.07
C LEU A 120 12.45 0.07 -1.07
N HIS A 121 13.17 1.11 -0.60
CA HIS A 121 13.74 2.15 -1.47
C HIS A 121 14.71 1.62 -2.54
N LYS A 122 15.30 0.43 -2.36
CA LYS A 122 16.22 -0.21 -3.31
C LYS A 122 15.48 -0.81 -4.52
N VAL A 123 14.21 -1.21 -4.33
CA VAL A 123 13.41 -1.88 -5.36
C VAL A 123 12.30 -1.00 -5.92
N ILE A 124 12.01 0.15 -5.28
CA ILE A 124 11.02 1.12 -5.78
C ILE A 124 11.68 2.26 -6.55
N SER A 125 11.10 2.58 -7.69
CA SER A 125 11.45 3.70 -8.56
C SER A 125 11.35 5.06 -7.90
N GLU A 126 12.23 5.99 -8.28
CA GLU A 126 12.25 7.37 -7.78
C GLU A 126 10.91 8.10 -7.94
N GLY A 127 10.06 7.67 -8.89
CA GLY A 127 8.75 8.28 -9.13
C GLY A 127 7.73 8.09 -8.01
N HIS A 128 8.01 7.29 -6.97
CA HIS A 128 7.17 7.18 -5.79
C HIS A 128 7.73 7.99 -4.63
N HIS A 129 6.98 8.95 -4.10
CA HIS A 129 7.49 9.86 -3.06
C HIS A 129 6.92 9.61 -1.66
N ASP A 130 5.94 8.72 -1.52
CA ASP A 130 5.32 8.41 -0.22
C ASP A 130 5.90 7.15 0.45
N PHE A 131 5.77 7.07 1.77
CA PHE A 131 6.16 5.95 2.65
C PHE A 131 7.62 5.45 2.54
N LEU A 132 8.47 6.11 1.76
CA LEU A 132 9.88 5.78 1.58
C LEU A 132 10.78 6.76 2.35
N PRO A 133 11.82 6.27 3.04
CA PRO A 133 12.76 7.16 3.71
C PRO A 133 13.38 8.17 2.75
N ARG A 134 13.52 9.43 3.20
CA ARG A 134 14.16 10.52 2.46
C ARG A 134 13.47 10.92 1.15
N ARG A 135 12.16 10.65 1.03
CA ARG A 135 11.31 11.20 -0.03
C ARG A 135 10.17 11.96 0.64
N HIS A 136 10.08 13.25 0.35
CA HIS A 136 9.13 14.15 0.97
C HIS A 136 8.12 14.66 -0.05
N LEU A 137 6.95 15.05 0.44
CA LEU A 137 5.92 15.70 -0.38
C LEU A 137 6.47 16.98 -1.02
N ALA A 138 7.33 17.72 -0.33
CA ALA A 138 7.98 18.92 -0.87
C ALA A 138 8.81 18.61 -2.13
N ASP A 139 9.49 17.46 -2.18
CA ASP A 139 10.25 17.03 -3.36
C ASP A 139 9.30 16.78 -4.55
N ALA A 140 8.17 16.12 -4.30
CA ALA A 140 7.16 15.86 -5.31
C ALA A 140 6.55 17.16 -5.87
N VAL A 141 6.28 18.13 -4.99
CA VAL A 141 5.75 19.44 -5.38
C VAL A 141 6.79 20.23 -6.19
N ALA A 142 8.04 20.27 -5.74
CA ALA A 142 9.13 20.95 -6.44
C ALA A 142 9.33 20.36 -7.84
N LEU A 143 9.32 19.03 -7.97
CA LEU A 143 9.44 18.37 -9.28
C LEU A 143 8.30 18.73 -10.24
N VAL A 144 7.07 18.87 -9.75
CA VAL A 144 5.93 19.32 -10.57
C VAL A 144 6.09 20.79 -10.96
N ALA A 145 6.58 21.64 -10.05
CA ALA A 145 6.83 23.05 -10.33
C ALA A 145 7.91 23.22 -11.41
N ASP A 146 9.05 22.52 -11.27
CA ASP A 146 10.15 22.53 -12.24
C ASP A 146 9.70 22.05 -13.63
N ALA A 147 8.83 21.03 -13.66
CA ALA A 147 8.22 20.54 -14.88
C ALA A 147 7.32 21.59 -15.56
N ILE A 148 6.49 22.29 -14.78
CA ILE A 148 5.62 23.36 -15.30
C ILE A 148 6.46 24.51 -15.85
N ASP A 149 7.52 24.92 -15.15
CA ASP A 149 8.37 26.01 -15.60
C ASP A 149 9.20 25.62 -16.84
N THR A 150 9.63 24.36 -16.93
CA THR A 150 10.25 23.83 -18.15
C THR A 150 9.28 23.86 -19.33
N ALA A 151 8.01 23.47 -19.10
CA ALA A 151 6.98 23.50 -20.13
C ALA A 151 6.70 24.92 -20.63
N LYS A 152 6.61 25.91 -19.73
CA LYS A 152 6.37 27.32 -20.08
C LYS A 152 7.49 27.93 -20.91
N ASN A 153 8.73 27.51 -20.67
CA ASN A 153 9.92 28.05 -21.34
C ASN A 153 10.32 27.25 -22.61
N GLY A 154 9.62 26.15 -22.90
CA GLY A 154 9.85 25.31 -24.07
C GLY A 154 8.91 25.60 -25.24
N SER A 155 9.23 25.07 -26.41
CA SER A 155 8.38 25.14 -27.61
C SER A 155 7.41 23.96 -27.74
N GLU A 156 7.44 23.02 -26.80
CA GLU A 156 6.68 21.78 -26.86
C GLU A 156 5.37 21.91 -26.06
N ASN A 157 4.35 21.15 -26.46
CA ASN A 157 3.11 21.05 -25.70
C ASN A 157 3.26 19.99 -24.61
N TRP A 158 2.79 20.29 -23.39
CA TRP A 158 2.88 19.40 -22.24
C TRP A 158 1.48 19.08 -21.73
N LEU A 159 1.30 17.89 -21.18
CA LEU A 159 0.06 17.48 -20.51
C LEU A 159 0.38 16.96 -19.11
N LEU A 160 -0.36 17.43 -18.11
CA LEU A 160 -0.37 16.85 -16.77
C LEU A 160 -1.65 16.04 -16.61
N LEU A 161 -1.52 14.72 -16.52
CA LEU A 161 -2.60 13.79 -16.25
C LEU A 161 -2.67 13.53 -14.75
N LEU A 162 -3.83 13.81 -14.16
CA LEU A 162 -4.16 13.47 -12.79
C LEU A 162 -4.94 12.16 -12.82
N VAL A 163 -4.29 11.08 -12.40
CA VAL A 163 -4.84 9.72 -12.41
C VAL A 163 -5.29 9.38 -11.00
N ASP A 164 -6.59 9.14 -10.87
CA ASP A 164 -7.24 8.68 -9.65
C ASP A 164 -7.70 7.23 -9.84
N PHE A 165 -7.44 6.37 -8.86
CA PHE A 165 -7.83 4.97 -8.89
C PHE A 165 -9.01 4.71 -7.96
N GLN A 166 -10.11 4.21 -8.50
CA GLN A 166 -11.32 3.93 -7.73
C GLN A 166 -11.05 2.86 -6.67
N LYS A 167 -11.17 3.25 -5.39
CA LYS A 167 -11.02 2.35 -4.23
C LYS A 167 -9.76 1.48 -4.31
N ALA A 168 -8.63 2.10 -4.64
CA ALA A 168 -7.41 1.40 -5.06
C ALA A 168 -6.95 0.28 -4.11
N TYR A 169 -7.00 0.52 -2.79
CA TYR A 169 -6.67 -0.48 -1.78
C TYR A 169 -7.64 -1.68 -1.79
N ASP A 170 -8.93 -1.43 -2.02
CA ASP A 170 -9.97 -2.45 -1.94
C ASP A 170 -10.09 -3.30 -3.22
N THR A 171 -9.64 -2.78 -4.36
CA THR A 171 -9.86 -3.41 -5.67
C THR A 171 -8.65 -4.14 -6.23
N ILE A 172 -7.45 -3.95 -5.67
CA ILE A 172 -6.27 -4.62 -6.19
C ILE A 172 -6.41 -6.15 -6.13
N ALA A 173 -6.11 -6.80 -7.25
CA ALA A 173 -6.12 -8.24 -7.37
C ALA A 173 -4.95 -8.85 -6.58
N ARG A 174 -5.27 -9.69 -5.60
CA ARG A 174 -4.26 -10.36 -4.77
C ARG A 174 -3.29 -11.24 -5.58
N PRO A 175 -3.72 -12.06 -6.56
CA PRO A 175 -2.80 -12.85 -7.38
C PRO A 175 -1.78 -11.99 -8.12
N TYR A 176 -2.22 -10.84 -8.64
CA TYR A 176 -1.32 -9.86 -9.26
C TYR A 176 -0.28 -9.33 -8.27
N LEU A 177 -0.72 -8.88 -7.09
CA LEU A 177 0.19 -8.39 -6.06
C LEU A 177 1.24 -9.44 -5.69
N PHE A 178 0.86 -10.70 -5.50
CA PHE A 178 1.81 -11.76 -5.14
C PHE A 178 2.82 -12.03 -6.26
N ALA A 179 2.38 -12.05 -7.51
CA ALA A 179 3.27 -12.18 -8.67
C ALA A 179 4.27 -11.02 -8.75
N VAL A 180 3.83 -9.78 -8.50
CA VAL A 180 4.71 -8.61 -8.46
C VAL A 180 5.75 -8.73 -7.36
N LEU A 181 5.35 -9.10 -6.13
CA LEU A 181 6.29 -9.29 -5.01
C LEU A 181 7.34 -10.37 -5.33
N GLN A 182 6.92 -11.49 -5.94
CA GLN A 182 7.85 -12.53 -6.38
C GLN A 182 8.85 -11.99 -7.42
N ARG A 183 8.37 -11.22 -8.40
CA ARG A 183 9.21 -10.61 -9.45
C ARG A 183 10.21 -9.60 -8.90
N MET A 184 9.83 -8.89 -7.83
CA MET A 184 10.68 -7.94 -7.11
C MET A 184 11.70 -8.62 -6.16
N GLY A 185 11.74 -9.96 -6.13
CA GLY A 185 12.72 -10.70 -5.33
C GLY A 185 12.40 -10.81 -3.85
N PHE A 186 11.14 -10.62 -3.46
CA PHE A 186 10.74 -10.92 -2.09
C PHE A 186 10.96 -12.42 -1.81
N PRO A 187 11.48 -12.80 -0.64
CA PRO A 187 11.65 -14.21 -0.31
C PRO A 187 10.28 -14.88 -0.23
N LYS A 188 10.19 -16.14 -0.69
CA LYS A 188 8.92 -16.90 -0.74
C LYS A 188 8.15 -16.87 0.58
N ILE A 189 8.85 -16.96 1.71
CA ILE A 189 8.22 -16.93 3.03
C ILE A 189 7.55 -15.58 3.35
N TYR A 190 8.12 -14.45 2.92
CA TYR A 190 7.50 -13.14 3.13
C TYR A 190 6.24 -13.00 2.27
N VAL A 191 6.29 -13.47 1.01
CA VAL A 191 5.10 -13.51 0.14
C VAL A 191 4.00 -14.37 0.78
N ARG A 192 4.34 -15.54 1.33
CA ARG A 192 3.39 -16.39 2.07
C ARG A 192 2.80 -15.70 3.31
N TRP A 193 3.58 -14.90 4.03
CA TRP A 193 3.03 -14.09 5.13
C TRP A 193 2.06 -13.03 4.60
N VAL A 194 2.37 -12.36 3.48
CA VAL A 194 1.46 -11.39 2.85
C VAL A 194 0.16 -12.07 2.39
N GLU A 195 0.24 -13.29 1.84
CA GLU A 195 -0.91 -14.11 1.46
C GLU A 195 -1.74 -14.57 2.67
N GLY A 196 -1.06 -14.98 3.74
CA GLY A 196 -1.68 -15.49 4.97
C GLY A 196 -2.39 -14.41 5.78
N LEU A 197 -1.90 -13.17 5.72
CA LEU A 197 -2.41 -12.08 6.55
C LEU A 197 -3.92 -11.81 6.30
N PRO A 198 -4.41 -11.63 5.06
CA PRO A 198 -5.83 -11.45 4.78
C PRO A 198 -6.57 -12.77 4.47
N ARG A 199 -5.94 -13.94 4.68
CA ARG A 199 -6.55 -15.24 4.38
C ARG A 199 -7.82 -15.40 5.22
N ASP A 200 -8.92 -15.75 4.54
CA ASP A 200 -10.25 -15.91 5.12
C ASP A 200 -10.73 -14.72 5.98
N ALA A 201 -10.15 -13.53 5.73
CA ALA A 201 -10.50 -12.34 6.47
C ALA A 201 -11.97 -11.99 6.22
N THR A 202 -12.66 -11.62 7.30
CA THR A 202 -14.04 -11.19 7.25
C THR A 202 -14.19 -9.78 7.82
N MET A 203 -15.29 -9.13 7.47
CA MET A 203 -15.68 -7.85 8.03
C MET A 203 -17.15 -7.87 8.45
N ARG A 204 -17.49 -7.04 9.43
CA ARG A 204 -18.87 -6.71 9.79
C ARG A 204 -19.03 -5.19 9.68
N VAL A 205 -20.10 -4.72 9.04
CA VAL A 205 -20.40 -3.29 8.98
C VAL A 205 -21.10 -2.90 10.29
N CYS A 206 -20.59 -1.88 10.97
CA CYS A 206 -21.23 -1.29 12.14
C CYS A 206 -22.02 -0.05 11.72
N THR A 207 -23.32 -0.06 11.99
CA THR A 207 -24.24 1.06 11.72
C THR A 207 -24.97 1.42 13.00
N ASN A 208 -24.83 2.65 13.47
CA ASN A 208 -25.45 3.15 14.71
C ASN A 208 -25.18 2.24 15.94
N GLY A 209 -23.97 1.68 16.04
CA GLY A 209 -23.59 0.77 17.13
C GLY A 209 -23.95 -0.70 16.93
N TRP A 210 -24.72 -1.02 15.88
CA TRP A 210 -25.14 -2.40 15.58
C TRP A 210 -24.24 -3.04 14.54
N LEU A 211 -23.75 -4.25 14.84
CA LEU A 211 -22.96 -5.04 13.91
C LEU A 211 -23.87 -5.86 12.99
N GLY A 212 -23.77 -5.59 11.68
CA GLY A 212 -24.43 -6.37 10.64
C GLY A 212 -23.82 -7.76 10.46
N GLU A 213 -24.14 -8.40 9.34
CA GLU A 213 -23.67 -9.75 9.01
C GLU A 213 -22.17 -9.80 8.72
N ARG A 214 -21.61 -11.02 8.80
CA ARG A 214 -20.22 -11.29 8.47
C ARG A 214 -20.09 -11.43 6.95
N VAL A 215 -19.21 -10.62 6.36
CA VAL A 215 -18.93 -10.60 4.92
C VAL A 215 -17.48 -11.00 4.69
N ALA A 216 -17.24 -11.88 3.73
CA ALA A 216 -15.89 -12.29 3.33
C ALA A 216 -15.16 -11.18 2.56
N VAL A 217 -13.88 -10.95 2.86
CA VAL A 217 -13.03 -9.97 2.18
C VAL A 217 -12.10 -10.70 1.21
N GLN A 218 -12.50 -10.75 -0.06
CA GLN A 218 -11.83 -11.58 -1.08
C GLN A 218 -10.73 -10.84 -1.87
N VAL A 219 -10.88 -9.52 -2.05
CA VAL A 219 -9.98 -8.70 -2.86
C VAL A 219 -9.30 -7.63 -2.01
N GLY A 220 -8.35 -6.92 -2.61
CA GLY A 220 -7.71 -5.78 -2.01
C GLY A 220 -6.71 -6.10 -0.90
N VAL A 221 -6.04 -5.04 -0.48
CA VAL A 221 -5.28 -4.93 0.76
C VAL A 221 -6.12 -4.16 1.77
N ARG A 222 -6.24 -4.67 3.00
CA ARG A 222 -7.22 -4.16 3.96
C ARG A 222 -6.90 -2.73 4.38
N GLN A 223 -7.83 -1.81 4.20
CA GLN A 223 -7.70 -0.45 4.73
C GLN A 223 -7.48 -0.50 6.25
N GLY A 224 -6.57 0.35 6.76
CA GLY A 224 -6.17 0.33 8.17
C GLY A 224 -5.10 -0.70 8.52
N CYS A 225 -4.72 -1.59 7.60
CA CYS A 225 -3.55 -2.46 7.77
C CYS A 225 -2.26 -1.63 7.63
N PRO A 226 -1.33 -1.67 8.60
CA PRO A 226 -0.06 -0.96 8.51
C PRO A 226 0.78 -1.32 7.27
N LEU A 227 0.66 -2.55 6.77
CA LEU A 227 1.43 -3.06 5.63
C LEU A 227 0.84 -2.65 4.27
N ALA A 228 -0.46 -2.34 4.21
CA ALA A 228 -1.16 -2.09 2.96
C ALA A 228 -0.55 -0.97 2.09
N PRO A 229 -0.13 0.19 2.63
CA PRO A 229 0.49 1.26 1.82
C PRO A 229 1.78 0.82 1.13
N TYR A 230 2.60 0.01 1.80
CA TYR A 230 3.85 -0.49 1.24
C TYR A 230 3.62 -1.54 0.15
N LEU A 231 2.61 -2.39 0.31
CA LEU A 231 2.20 -3.35 -0.73
C LEU A 231 1.62 -2.64 -1.94
N PHE A 232 0.86 -1.56 -1.72
CA PHE A 232 0.33 -0.74 -2.80
C PHE A 232 1.45 -0.07 -3.60
N LEU A 233 2.49 0.45 -2.95
CA LEU A 233 3.69 0.94 -3.64
C LEU A 233 4.33 -0.14 -4.54
N CYS A 234 4.49 -1.36 -4.03
CA CYS A 234 5.01 -2.48 -4.84
C CYS A 234 4.11 -2.75 -6.05
N ALA A 235 2.79 -2.75 -5.86
CA ALA A 235 1.83 -2.99 -6.93
C ALA A 235 1.83 -1.92 -8.02
N MET A 236 2.17 -0.68 -7.68
CA MET A 236 2.25 0.42 -8.64
C MET A 236 3.59 0.50 -9.37
N GLU A 237 4.64 -0.17 -8.87
CA GLU A 237 5.98 -0.15 -9.48
C GLU A 237 5.98 -0.62 -10.95
N PRO A 238 5.25 -1.69 -11.37
CA PRO A 238 5.16 -2.08 -12.77
C PRO A 238 4.62 -0.98 -13.68
N LEU A 239 3.63 -0.20 -13.23
CA LEU A 239 3.13 0.95 -14.00
C LEU A 239 4.21 2.03 -14.14
N CYS A 240 4.92 2.34 -13.04
CA CYS A 240 6.04 3.29 -13.07
C CYS A 240 7.13 2.85 -14.05
N GLN A 241 7.50 1.57 -14.05
CA GLN A 241 8.50 1.01 -14.96
C GLN A 241 8.04 1.03 -16.41
N GLU A 242 6.78 0.71 -16.68
CA GLU A 242 6.22 0.68 -18.03
C GLU A 242 6.15 2.07 -18.65
N VAL A 243 5.73 3.07 -17.87
CA VAL A 243 5.73 4.49 -18.27
C VAL A 243 7.14 4.95 -18.65
N LYS A 244 8.15 4.57 -17.86
CA LYS A 244 9.56 4.87 -18.17
C LYS A 244 10.05 4.14 -19.41
N ARG A 245 9.74 2.85 -19.54
CA ARG A 245 10.15 2.01 -20.67
C ARG A 245 9.60 2.52 -22.00
N ARG A 246 8.35 2.98 -22.01
CA ARG A 246 7.70 3.58 -23.19
C ARG A 246 8.08 5.05 -23.42
N HIS A 247 8.95 5.62 -22.57
CA HIS A 247 9.41 7.01 -22.66
C HIS A 247 8.26 8.02 -22.74
N LEU A 248 7.18 7.77 -21.98
CA LEU A 248 5.96 8.59 -22.04
C LEU A 248 6.13 9.99 -21.40
N GLY A 249 7.24 10.24 -20.70
CA GLY A 249 7.54 11.54 -20.09
C GLY A 249 8.87 12.16 -20.54
N ILE A 250 9.38 13.09 -19.73
CA ILE A 250 10.57 13.86 -20.07
C ILE A 250 11.80 12.92 -20.09
N GLY A 251 12.46 12.83 -21.24
CA GLY A 251 13.69 12.03 -21.39
C GLY A 251 14.87 12.59 -20.58
N GLU A 252 15.88 11.74 -20.36
CA GLU A 252 16.98 11.89 -19.40
C GLU A 252 17.86 13.15 -19.49
N LYS A 253 17.73 13.99 -20.53
CA LYS A 253 18.81 14.92 -20.91
C LYS A 253 18.85 16.28 -20.21
N ARG A 254 17.79 16.77 -19.56
CA ARG A 254 17.83 18.02 -18.77
C ARG A 254 16.71 18.05 -17.72
N ALA A 255 17.10 18.13 -16.44
CA ALA A 255 16.31 18.61 -15.29
C ALA A 255 14.90 18.07 -15.00
N GLY A 256 14.35 17.08 -15.70
CA GLY A 256 13.02 16.56 -15.40
C GLY A 256 12.97 15.05 -15.48
N ARG A 257 13.12 14.35 -14.35
CA ARG A 257 13.10 12.88 -14.28
C ARG A 257 11.70 12.27 -14.32
N LEU A 258 10.65 13.08 -14.47
CA LEU A 258 9.33 12.67 -14.02
C LEU A 258 8.36 12.48 -15.18
N ALA A 259 8.26 11.23 -15.63
CA ALA A 259 7.08 10.74 -16.36
C ALA A 259 5.97 10.31 -15.40
N TYR A 260 6.33 9.96 -14.16
CA TYR A 260 5.46 9.33 -13.17
C TYR A 260 5.73 9.88 -11.77
N LEU A 261 4.68 10.38 -11.12
CA LEU A 261 4.67 10.78 -9.72
C LEU A 261 3.54 10.04 -8.98
N GLY A 262 3.90 9.09 -8.13
CA GLY A 262 2.96 8.39 -7.25
C GLY A 262 3.07 8.88 -5.80
N TYR A 263 1.92 9.20 -5.21
CA TYR A 263 1.76 9.48 -3.78
C TYR A 263 0.55 8.71 -3.25
N ALA A 264 0.79 7.61 -2.54
CA ALA A 264 -0.27 6.64 -2.21
C ALA A 264 -1.07 6.23 -3.47
N ASP A 265 -2.38 6.43 -3.47
CA ASP A 265 -3.32 6.22 -4.58
C ASP A 265 -3.32 7.33 -5.64
N ASP A 266 -2.86 8.54 -5.31
CA ASP A 266 -2.74 9.63 -6.26
C ASP A 266 -1.57 9.40 -7.21
N THR A 267 -1.86 9.30 -8.52
CA THR A 267 -0.83 9.18 -9.55
C THR A 267 -0.90 10.38 -10.49
N LYS A 268 0.24 10.97 -10.81
CA LYS A 268 0.33 12.08 -11.76
C LYS A 268 1.32 11.69 -12.85
N LEU A 269 0.90 11.80 -14.10
CA LEU A 269 1.74 11.52 -15.26
C LEU A 269 1.96 12.80 -16.03
N LEU A 270 3.22 13.07 -16.36
CA LEU A 270 3.59 14.26 -17.11
C LEU A 270 4.05 13.82 -18.50
N LEU A 271 3.30 14.23 -19.51
CA LEU A 271 3.52 13.84 -20.90
C LEU A 271 4.11 14.98 -21.72
N ARG A 272 5.08 14.63 -22.55
CA ARG A 272 5.74 15.53 -23.49
C ARG A 272 5.04 15.54 -24.85
N GLY A 273 3.77 15.94 -24.85
CA GLY A 273 2.98 16.12 -26.08
C GLY A 273 1.66 15.37 -26.07
N LYS A 274 0.66 15.96 -26.73
CA LYS A 274 -0.68 15.38 -26.86
C LYS A 274 -0.70 14.03 -27.56
N HIS A 275 0.24 13.79 -28.47
CA HIS A 275 0.37 12.53 -29.22
C HIS A 275 0.64 11.31 -28.32
N LEU A 276 1.11 11.50 -27.08
CA LEU A 276 1.35 10.43 -26.12
C LEU A 276 0.12 10.09 -25.27
N LEU A 277 -0.97 10.85 -25.38
CA LEU A 277 -2.15 10.68 -24.53
C LEU A 277 -2.81 9.31 -24.77
N GLU A 278 -3.10 8.98 -26.03
CA GLU A 278 -3.75 7.70 -26.38
C GLU A 278 -2.91 6.51 -25.94
N GLN A 279 -1.58 6.58 -26.15
CA GLN A 279 -0.66 5.54 -25.71
C GLN A 279 -0.64 5.40 -24.17
N THR A 280 -0.70 6.51 -23.45
CA THR A 280 -0.73 6.52 -21.98
C THR A 280 -2.03 5.94 -21.43
N VAL A 281 -3.16 6.30 -22.03
CA VAL A 281 -4.47 5.72 -21.69
C VAL A 281 -4.47 4.21 -21.93
N GLY A 282 -3.90 3.75 -23.06
CA GLY A 282 -3.72 2.32 -23.33
C GLY A 282 -2.91 1.59 -22.25
N VAL A 283 -1.80 2.18 -21.79
CA VAL A 283 -1.02 1.63 -20.66
C VAL A 283 -1.84 1.54 -19.37
N LEU A 284 -2.60 2.58 -19.03
CA LEU A 284 -3.45 2.58 -17.84
C LEU A 284 -4.56 1.52 -17.93
N GLN A 285 -5.15 1.32 -19.10
CA GLN A 285 -6.15 0.29 -19.34
C GLN A 285 -5.56 -1.13 -19.24
N GLU A 286 -4.44 -1.40 -19.90
CA GLU A 286 -3.70 -2.66 -19.80
C GLU A 286 -3.33 -2.97 -18.33
N PHE A 287 -2.77 -1.98 -17.63
CA PHE A 287 -2.44 -2.10 -16.21
C PHE A 287 -3.68 -2.39 -15.36
N GLY A 288 -4.81 -1.74 -15.61
CA GLY A 288 -6.06 -1.97 -14.90
C GLY A 288 -6.64 -3.38 -15.11
N GLN A 289 -6.55 -3.91 -16.32
CA GLN A 289 -6.99 -5.28 -16.63
C GLN A 289 -6.20 -6.34 -15.85
N ILE A 290 -4.90 -6.11 -15.64
CA ILE A 290 -4.02 -7.07 -14.96
C ILE A 290 -4.05 -6.89 -13.44
N SER A 291 -4.02 -5.64 -12.96
CA SER A 291 -3.95 -5.32 -11.53
C SER A 291 -5.29 -5.34 -10.82
N GLY A 292 -6.41 -5.26 -11.55
CA GLY A 292 -7.75 -5.04 -11.00
C GLY A 292 -8.04 -3.59 -10.59
N LEU A 293 -7.07 -2.68 -10.72
CA LEU A 293 -7.27 -1.25 -10.48
C LEU A 293 -8.06 -0.62 -11.62
N ARG A 294 -8.95 0.31 -11.27
CA ARG A 294 -9.77 1.03 -12.25
C ARG A 294 -9.49 2.52 -12.16
N THR A 295 -9.02 3.09 -13.26
CA THR A 295 -8.87 4.54 -13.39
C THR A 295 -10.23 5.20 -13.40
N ASN A 296 -10.37 6.28 -12.65
CA ASN A 296 -11.55 7.13 -12.64
C ASN A 296 -11.45 8.14 -13.80
N TYR A 297 -12.35 8.05 -14.79
CA TYR A 297 -12.40 8.95 -15.94
C TYR A 297 -13.45 10.06 -15.80
N ASP A 298 -14.25 10.04 -14.73
CA ASP A 298 -15.36 10.98 -14.52
C ASP A 298 -14.94 12.26 -13.76
N ASN A 299 -13.63 12.54 -13.68
CA ASN A 299 -13.05 13.67 -12.95
C ASN A 299 -12.70 14.86 -13.85
#